data_AF-A0A953IN21-F1
#
_entry.id   AF-A0A953IN21-F1
#
_cell.length_a   1.000
_cell.length_b   1.000
_cell.length_c   1.000
_cell.angle_alpha   90.00
_cell.angle_beta   90.00
_cell.angle_gamma   90.00
#
_symmetry.space_group_name_H-M   'P 1'
#
loop_
_entity.id
_entity.type
_entity.pdbx_description
1 polymer ?
#
loop_
_entity_poly.entity_id
_entity_poly.type
_entity_poly.pdbx_seq_one_letter_code
_entity_poly.pdbx_strand_id
1 'polypeptide(L)'
;TTNCAVLGVALFQTAREYSFAQAMVFSFGGGAGFTLALVLMASVRERLQLSSVPGVAQGTALSLMLAGLLSMAFMGFAGLGG
;
A
#
# COMPACT_ATOMS: atom_id res chain seq x y z
N THR A 1 -13.98 3.80 -11.45
CA THR A 1 -12.86 3.82 -10.49
C THR A 1 -12.31 2.41 -10.34
N THR A 2 -11.14 2.12 -10.89
CA THR A 2 -10.57 0.75 -10.99
C THR A 2 -9.40 0.55 -10.02
N ASN A 3 -9.51 1.02 -8.78
CA ASN A 3 -8.46 0.85 -7.78
C ASN A 3 -8.58 -0.55 -7.14
N CYS A 4 -7.51 -1.34 -7.24
CA CYS A 4 -7.44 -2.71 -6.71
C CYS A 4 -7.58 -2.78 -5.18
N ALA A 5 -7.06 -1.80 -4.44
CA ALA A 5 -7.17 -1.75 -2.99
C ALA A 5 -8.62 -1.52 -2.55
N VAL A 6 -9.33 -0.60 -3.21
CA VAL A 6 -10.74 -0.29 -2.90
C VAL A 6 -11.64 -1.47 -3.23
N LEU A 7 -11.42 -2.13 -4.38
CA LEU A 7 -12.15 -3.35 -4.75
C LEU A 7 -11.90 -4.47 -3.74
N GLY A 8 -10.65 -4.67 -3.30
CA GLY A 8 -10.30 -5.69 -2.31
C GLY A 8 -11.00 -5.47 -0.96
N VAL A 9 -11.05 -4.23 -0.48
CA VAL A 9 -11.77 -3.88 0.75
C VAL A 9 -13.27 -4.19 0.63
N ALA A 10 -13.89 -3.92 -0.53
CA ALA A 10 -15.29 -4.27 -0.76
C ALA A 10 -15.51 -5.79 -0.77
N LEU A 11 -14.65 -6.56 -1.46
CA LEU A 11 -14.73 -8.01 -1.52
C LEU A 11 -14.49 -8.69 -0.18
N PHE A 12 -13.57 -8.20 0.65
CA PHE A 12 -13.33 -8.76 1.98
C PHE A 12 -14.48 -8.49 2.95
N GLN A 13 -15.13 -7.32 2.84
CA GLN A 13 -16.29 -7.01 3.67
C GLN A 13 -17.48 -7.94 3.38
N THR A 14 -17.74 -8.24 2.11
CA THR A 14 -18.80 -9.18 1.73
C THR A 14 -18.43 -10.63 2.07
N ALA A 15 -17.18 -11.05 1.81
CA ALA A 15 -16.73 -12.41 2.11
C ALA A 15 -16.72 -12.74 3.61
N ARG A 16 -16.57 -11.74 4.49
CA ARG A 16 -16.57 -11.91 5.96
C ARG A 16 -17.88 -11.52 6.64
N GLU A 17 -18.91 -11.17 5.86
CA GLU A 17 -20.24 -10.79 6.36
C GLU A 17 -20.20 -9.72 7.47
N TYR A 18 -19.42 -8.64 7.27
CA TYR A 18 -19.31 -7.59 8.27
C TYR A 18 -20.59 -6.76 8.41
N SER A 19 -20.97 -6.45 9.65
CA SER A 19 -22.02 -5.47 9.95
C SER A 19 -21.58 -4.04 9.56
N PHE A 20 -22.53 -3.11 9.42
CA PHE A 20 -22.25 -1.74 8.99
C PHE A 20 -21.18 -1.02 9.84
N ALA A 21 -21.21 -1.19 11.16
CA ALA A 21 -20.21 -0.61 12.05
C ALA A 21 -18.81 -1.22 11.84
N GLN A 22 -18.74 -2.54 11.68
CA GLN A 22 -17.47 -3.24 11.45
C GLN A 22 -16.89 -2.94 10.06
N ALA A 23 -17.75 -2.84 9.06
CA ALA A 23 -17.43 -2.40 7.70
C ALA A 23 -16.81 -0.99 7.66
N MET A 24 -17.38 -0.04 8.42
CA MET A 24 -16.82 1.31 8.54
C MET A 24 -15.41 1.31 9.14
N VAL A 25 -15.20 0.62 10.27
CA VAL A 25 -13.89 0.55 10.92
C VAL A 25 -12.87 -0.18 10.03
N PHE A 26 -13.26 -1.27 9.38
CA PHE A 26 -12.40 -2.02 8.48
C PHE A 26 -11.99 -1.20 7.24
N SER A 27 -12.94 -0.49 6.64
CA SER A 27 -12.68 0.39 5.49
C SER A 27 -11.79 1.57 5.86
N PHE A 28 -11.98 2.15 7.06
CA PHE A 28 -11.14 3.24 7.56
C PHE A 28 -9.70 2.75 7.83
N GLY A 29 -9.55 1.60 8.49
CA GLY A 29 -8.24 0.99 8.73
C GLY A 29 -7.51 0.61 7.43
N GLY A 30 -8.22 -0.02 6.49
CA GLY A 30 -7.68 -0.37 5.17
C GLY A 30 -7.30 0.86 4.35
N GLY A 31 -8.11 1.92 4.39
CA GLY A 31 -7.82 3.20 3.76
C GLY A 31 -6.58 3.87 4.36
N ALA A 32 -6.51 3.96 5.69
CA ALA A 32 -5.37 4.56 6.40
C ALA A 32 -4.05 3.81 6.10
N GLY A 33 -4.07 2.48 6.09
CA GLY A 33 -2.92 1.66 5.71
C GLY A 33 -2.47 1.90 4.26
N PHE A 34 -3.43 1.98 3.33
CA PHE A 34 -3.13 2.30 1.92
C PHE A 34 -2.53 3.71 1.77
N THR A 35 -3.06 4.71 2.47
CA THR A 35 -2.49 6.07 2.48
C THR A 35 -1.06 6.07 3.02
N LEU A 36 -0.80 5.34 4.10
CA LEU A 36 0.55 5.23 4.67
C LEU A 36 1.53 4.58 3.68
N ALA A 37 1.12 3.53 2.97
CA ALA A 37 1.94 2.92 1.93
C ALA A 37 2.25 3.89 0.78
N LEU A 38 1.28 4.68 0.33
CA LEU A 38 1.48 5.68 -0.72
C LEU A 38 2.40 6.83 -0.27
N VAL A 39 2.24 7.32 0.97
CA VAL A 39 3.11 8.37 1.52
C VAL A 39 4.55 7.88 1.62
N LEU A 40 4.78 6.65 2.08
CA LEU A 40 6.11 6.06 2.11
C LEU A 40 6.71 5.94 0.70
N MET A 41 5.95 5.40 -0.25
CA MET A 41 6.40 5.29 -1.65
C MET A 41 6.74 6.67 -2.25
N ALA A 42 5.91 7.69 -2.00
CA ALA A 42 6.14 9.05 -2.46
C ALA A 42 7.40 9.66 -1.81
N SER A 43 7.59 9.49 -0.50
CA SER A 43 8.74 10.05 0.23
C SER A 43 10.08 9.48 -0.24
N VAL A 44 10.13 8.17 -0.53
CA VAL A 44 11.36 7.54 -1.02
C VAL A 44 11.62 7.95 -2.47
N ARG A 45 10.56 8.04 -3.29
CA ARG A 45 10.66 8.50 -4.68
C ARG A 45 11.19 9.94 -4.75
N GLU A 46 10.70 10.85 -3.91
CA GLU A 46 11.16 12.24 -3.84
C GLU A 46 12.66 12.32 -3.49
N ARG A 47 13.12 11.56 -2.49
CA ARG A 47 14.55 11.47 -2.11
C ARG A 47 15.43 10.94 -3.23
N LEU A 48 14.93 9.97 -4.00
CA LEU A 48 15.66 9.41 -5.14
C LEU A 48 15.68 10.36 -6.35
N GLN A 49 14.66 11.20 -6.54
CA GLN A 49 14.68 12.24 -7.57
C GLN A 49 15.74 13.32 -7.30
N LEU A 50 16.04 13.59 -6.03
CA LEU A 50 17.12 14.49 -5.61
C LEU A 50 18.51 13.83 -5.72
N SER A 51 18.59 12.52 -5.94
CA SER A 51 19.83 11.77 -6.07
C SER A 51 20.15 11.46 -7.53
N SER A 52 21.43 11.30 -7.86
CA SER A 52 21.88 10.95 -9.21
C SER A 52 21.65 9.47 -9.51
N VAL A 53 20.41 9.10 -9.86
CA VAL A 53 20.02 7.73 -10.27
C VAL A 53 20.26 7.55 -11.77
N PRO A 54 20.93 6.47 -12.23
CA PRO A 54 21.18 6.22 -13.65
C PRO A 54 19.87 6.11 -14.44
N GLY A 55 19.81 6.71 -15.63
CA GLY A 55 18.58 6.86 -16.44
C GLY A 55 17.81 5.56 -16.70
N VAL A 56 18.50 4.43 -16.79
CA VAL A 56 17.90 3.09 -16.98
C VAL A 56 17.01 2.63 -15.83
N ALA A 57 17.25 3.14 -14.62
CA ALA A 57 16.49 2.77 -13.43
C ALA A 57 15.38 3.78 -13.11
N GLN A 58 15.24 4.87 -13.87
CA GLN A 58 14.28 5.94 -13.56
C GLN A 58 12.83 5.56 -13.91
N GLY A 59 11.88 6.28 -13.31
CA GLY A 59 10.45 6.13 -13.60
C GLY A 59 9.87 4.81 -13.07
N THR A 60 9.37 3.97 -13.99
CA THR A 60 8.59 2.77 -13.65
C THR A 60 9.44 1.69 -13.00
N ALA A 61 10.69 1.50 -13.45
CA ALA A 61 11.60 0.49 -12.89
C ALA A 61 11.90 0.77 -11.40
N LEU A 62 12.22 2.03 -11.06
CA LEU A 62 12.41 2.45 -9.67
C LEU A 62 11.17 2.19 -8.82
N SER A 63 10.00 2.52 -9.36
CA SER A 63 8.73 2.41 -8.65
C SER A 63 8.39 0.95 -8.31
N LEU A 64 8.69 0.02 -9.23
CA LEU A 64 8.54 -1.42 -8.99
C LEU A 64 9.54 -1.96 -7.95
N MET A 65 10.80 -1.52 -7.99
CA MET A 65 11.78 -1.88 -6.95
C MET A 65 11.37 -1.37 -5.57
N LEU A 66 10.91 -0.12 -5.49
CA LEU A 66 10.39 0.46 -4.24
C LEU A 66 9.15 -0.28 -3.73
N ALA A 67 8.23 -0.65 -4.63
CA ALA A 67 7.07 -1.46 -4.27
C ALA A 67 7.48 -2.82 -3.66
N GLY A 68 8.50 -3.47 -4.24
CA GLY A 68 9.05 -4.72 -3.71
C GLY A 68 9.69 -4.57 -2.32
N LEU A 69 10.49 -3.52 -2.13
CA LEU A 69 11.12 -3.20 -0.84
C LEU A 69 10.08 -2.87 0.24
N LEU A 70 9.06 -2.07 -0.11
CA LEU A 70 7.94 -1.77 0.78
C LEU A 70 7.14 -3.04 1.13
N SER A 71 6.91 -3.94 0.16
CA SER A 71 6.25 -5.22 0.41
C SER A 71 7.01 -6.06 1.42
N MET A 72 8.33 -6.17 1.29
CA MET A 72 9.18 -6.87 2.28
C MET A 72 9.13 -6.20 3.65
N ALA A 73 9.13 -4.87 3.72
CA ALA A 73 8.99 -4.14 4.97
C ALA A 73 7.63 -4.42 5.65
N PHE A 74 6.54 -4.45 4.88
CA PHE A 74 5.20 -4.75 5.41
C PHE A 74 5.02 -6.22 5.79
N MET A 75 5.69 -7.16 5.11
CA MET A 75 5.72 -8.57 5.53
C MET A 75 6.32 -8.76 6.93
N GLY A 76 7.16 -7.83 7.41
CA GLY A 76 7.63 -7.85 8.80
C GLY A 76 6.50 -7.69 9.83
N PHE A 77 5.36 -7.13 9.44
CA PHE A 77 4.16 -7.06 10.29
C PHE A 77 3.25 -8.28 10.16
N ALA A 78 3.53 -9.19 9.20
CA ALA A 78 2.75 -10.43 9.05
C ALA A 78 3.03 -11.35 10.25
N GLY A 79 2.07 -11.41 11.18
CA GLY A 79 2.18 -12.11 12.45
C GLY A 79 1.85 -11.26 13.68
N LEU A 80 1.72 -9.94 13.52
CA LEU A 80 1.15 -9.08 14.56
C LEU A 80 -0.37 -9.32 14.65
N GLY A 81 -0.80 -9.91 15.76
CA GLY A 81 -2.20 -10.26 16.00
C GLY A 81 -2.54 -11.72 15.74
N GLY A 82 -1.55 -12.63 15.82
CA GLY A 82 -1.80 -14.07 15.93
C GLY A 82 -2.83 -14.41 17.00
#